data_AF-A0A9W8GR77-F1
#
_entry.id   AF-A0A9W8GR77-F1
#
_cell.length_a   1.000
_cell.length_b   1.000
_cell.length_c   1.000
_cell.angle_alpha   90.00
_cell.angle_beta   90.00
_cell.angle_gamma   90.00
#
_symmetry.space_group_name_H-M   'P 1'
#
loop_
_entity.id
_entity.type
_entity.pdbx_description
1 polymer ?
#
loop_
_entity_poly.entity_id
_entity_poly.type
_entity_poly.pdbx_seq_one_letter_code
_entity_poly.pdbx_strand_id
1 'polypeptide(L)'
;MTDALAMKTVSLTPTEQEICELLLNVVETIHAKQPEQPKLVLRIAGGWVRDKLLGLESHDIDIAIDNMSGFDLAQHVNQYLSEHGYP
;
A
#
# COMPACT_ATOMS: atom_id res chain seq x y z
N MET A 1 9.09 34.03 13.72
CA MET A 1 8.01 33.16 14.21
C MET A 1 8.25 31.78 13.64
N THR A 2 8.94 30.95 14.40
CA THR A 2 9.14 29.54 14.10
C THR A 2 7.92 28.80 14.62
N ASP A 3 7.00 28.43 13.73
CA ASP A 3 6.32 27.16 13.90
C ASP A 3 6.68 26.33 12.68
N ALA A 4 7.58 25.38 12.95
CA ALA A 4 7.97 24.32 12.04
C ALA A 4 6.71 23.66 11.46
N LEU A 5 6.81 23.12 10.24
CA LEU A 5 5.79 22.22 9.70
C LEU A 5 5.38 21.24 10.81
N ALA A 6 4.22 21.45 11.41
CA ALA A 6 3.65 20.45 12.29
C ALA A 6 3.55 19.20 11.44
N MET A 7 4.30 18.16 11.83
CA MET A 7 4.29 16.87 11.14
C MET A 7 2.83 16.40 11.12
N LYS A 8 2.16 16.61 9.99
CA LYS A 8 0.75 16.30 9.85
C LYS A 8 0.68 14.79 9.75
N THR A 9 0.23 14.17 10.83
CA THR A 9 0.02 12.72 10.88
C THR A 9 -1.00 12.35 9.83
N VAL A 10 -0.63 11.44 8.91
CA VAL A 10 -1.56 10.84 7.97
C VAL A 10 -2.40 9.83 8.73
N SER A 11 -3.72 10.00 8.72
CA SER A 11 -4.67 9.05 9.30
C SER A 11 -5.35 8.26 8.20
N LEU A 12 -5.31 6.92 8.33
CA LEU A 12 -6.00 6.00 7.45
C LEU A 12 -7.44 5.80 7.94
N THR A 13 -8.39 5.71 7.01
CA THR A 13 -9.72 5.18 7.31
C THR A 13 -9.60 3.67 7.62
N PRO A 14 -10.60 3.05 8.26
CA PRO A 14 -10.58 1.60 8.49
C PRO A 14 -10.37 0.79 7.20
N THR A 15 -11.04 1.18 6.11
CA THR A 15 -10.89 0.50 4.81
C THR A 15 -9.49 0.70 4.21
N GLU A 16 -8.91 1.90 4.30
CA GLU A 16 -7.54 2.14 3.82
C GLU A 16 -6.51 1.34 4.62
N GLN A 17 -6.71 1.23 5.93
CA GLN A 17 -5.89 0.40 6.82
C GLN A 17 -5.96 -1.08 6.40
N GLU A 18 -7.17 -1.61 6.19
CA GLU A 18 -7.38 -2.99 5.72
C GLU A 18 -6.69 -3.25 4.37
N ILE A 19 -6.80 -2.32 3.43
CA ILE A 19 -6.12 -2.41 2.12
C ILE A 19 -4.60 -2.42 2.32
N CYS A 20 -4.05 -1.54 3.15
CA CYS A 20 -2.61 -1.48 3.42
C CYS A 20 -2.10 -2.77 4.06
N GLU A 21 -2.80 -3.28 5.06
CA GLU A 21 -2.44 -4.53 5.73
C GLU A 21 -2.48 -5.72 4.78
N LEU A 22 -3.51 -5.81 3.92
CA LEU A 22 -3.62 -6.84 2.90
C LEU A 22 -2.43 -6.79 1.93
N LEU A 23 -2.12 -5.62 1.40
CA LEU A 23 -1.00 -5.46 0.47
C LEU A 23 0.36 -5.79 1.12
N LEU A 24 0.55 -5.43 2.40
CA LEU A 24 1.74 -5.80 3.16
C LEU A 24 1.84 -7.32 3.36
N ASN A 25 0.73 -8.00 3.66
CA ASN A 25 0.72 -9.47 3.78
C ASN A 25 1.05 -10.17 2.45
N VAL A 26 0.61 -9.60 1.32
CA VAL A 26 0.99 -10.07 -0.02
C VAL A 26 2.50 -9.93 -0.23
N VAL A 27 3.08 -8.78 0.11
CA VAL A 27 4.54 -8.53 0.06
C VAL A 27 5.31 -9.56 0.90
N GLU A 28 4.86 -9.83 2.14
CA GLU A 28 5.49 -10.85 2.99
C GLU A 28 5.39 -12.24 2.36
N THR A 29 4.24 -12.59 1.77
CA THR A 29 4.03 -13.88 1.11
C THR A 29 4.97 -14.07 -0.09
N ILE A 30 5.14 -13.03 -0.90
CA ILE A 30 6.07 -13.03 -2.04
C ILE A 30 7.51 -13.22 -1.52
N HIS A 31 7.91 -12.45 -0.51
CA HIS A 31 9.26 -12.50 0.04
C HIS A 31 9.57 -13.86 0.68
N ALA A 32 8.62 -14.44 1.43
CA ALA A 32 8.77 -15.78 2.02
C ALA A 32 9.00 -16.88 0.97
N LYS A 33 8.39 -16.74 -0.22
CA LYS A 33 8.58 -17.67 -1.35
C LYS A 33 9.90 -17.43 -2.09
N GLN A 34 10.49 -16.23 -1.97
CA GLN A 34 11.67 -15.80 -2.74
C GLN A 34 12.63 -14.97 -1.87
N PRO A 35 13.20 -15.56 -0.80
CA PRO A 35 13.97 -14.81 0.21
C PRO A 35 15.28 -14.21 -0.34
N GLU A 36 15.82 -14.77 -1.42
CA GLU A 36 17.05 -14.29 -2.08
C GLU A 36 16.80 -13.03 -2.95
N GLN A 37 15.54 -12.69 -3.26
CA GLN A 37 15.21 -11.49 -4.02
C GLN A 37 15.04 -10.28 -3.10
N PRO A 38 15.39 -9.06 -3.55
CA PRO A 38 15.09 -7.85 -2.80
C PRO A 38 13.59 -7.77 -2.46
N LYS A 39 13.29 -7.45 -1.20
CA LYS A 39 11.90 -7.33 -0.75
C LYS A 39 11.19 -6.21 -1.50
N LEU A 40 10.02 -6.52 -2.03
CA LEU A 40 9.13 -5.59 -2.72
C LEU A 40 8.76 -4.41 -1.81
N VAL A 41 8.84 -3.18 -2.32
CA VAL A 41 8.40 -1.98 -1.59
C VAL A 41 7.25 -1.30 -2.29
N LEU A 42 6.11 -1.24 -1.60
CA LEU A 42 4.93 -0.51 -2.06
C LEU A 42 4.92 0.90 -1.48
N ARG A 43 4.52 1.88 -2.29
CA ARG A 43 4.35 3.27 -1.87
C ARG A 43 3.01 3.79 -2.35
N ILE A 44 2.25 4.42 -1.47
CA ILE A 44 1.06 5.18 -1.90
C ILE A 44 1.53 6.48 -2.53
N ALA A 45 1.00 6.79 -3.70
CA ALA A 45 1.33 7.98 -4.48
C ALA A 45 0.05 8.72 -4.91
N GLY A 46 0.21 9.74 -5.75
CA GLY A 46 -0.92 10.38 -6.42
C GLY A 46 -1.77 11.30 -5.55
N GLY A 47 -3.03 11.47 -5.96
CA GLY A 47 -3.98 12.42 -5.36
C GLY A 47 -4.24 12.15 -3.88
N TRP A 48 -4.28 10.87 -3.51
CA TRP A 48 -4.46 10.41 -2.14
C TRP A 48 -3.46 11.05 -1.17
N VAL A 49 -2.17 11.11 -1.52
CA VAL A 49 -1.13 11.66 -0.63
C VAL A 49 -1.37 13.16 -0.38
N ARG A 50 -1.68 13.91 -1.43
CA ARG A 50 -2.00 15.34 -1.31
C ARG A 50 -3.22 15.53 -0.41
N ASP A 51 -4.28 14.78 -0.66
CA ASP A 51 -5.56 14.96 0.02
C ASP A 51 -5.45 14.58 1.51
N LYS A 52 -4.73 13.52 1.87
CA LYS A 52 -4.41 13.22 3.29
C LYS A 52 -3.60 14.31 3.96
N LEU A 53 -2.61 14.86 3.27
CA LEU A 53 -1.85 16.01 3.78
C LEU A 53 -2.70 17.29 3.88
N LEU A 54 -3.83 17.39 3.17
CA LEU A 54 -4.79 18.47 3.32
C LEU A 54 -5.88 18.16 4.35
N GLY A 55 -6.05 16.90 4.77
CA GLY A 55 -7.14 16.46 5.64
C GLY A 55 -8.46 16.33 4.87
N LEU A 56 -8.38 16.01 3.59
CA LEU A 56 -9.49 15.74 2.70
C LEU A 56 -9.68 14.22 2.54
N GLU A 57 -10.90 13.82 2.19
CA GLU A 57 -11.21 12.45 1.81
C GLU A 57 -10.74 12.16 0.37
N SER A 58 -10.31 10.92 0.13
CA SER A 58 -9.92 10.41 -1.19
C SER A 58 -10.68 9.11 -1.47
N HIS A 59 -10.94 8.84 -2.75
CA HIS A 59 -11.78 7.71 -3.15
C HIS A 59 -10.97 6.58 -3.81
N ASP A 60 -9.71 6.84 -4.15
CA ASP A 60 -8.78 5.95 -4.83
C ASP A 60 -7.39 5.98 -4.17
N ILE A 61 -6.63 4.89 -4.32
CA ILE A 61 -5.26 4.73 -3.82
C ILE A 61 -4.38 4.30 -4.99
N ASP A 62 -3.42 5.14 -5.37
CA ASP A 62 -2.41 4.79 -6.36
C ASP A 62 -1.21 4.12 -5.69
N ILE A 63 -0.85 2.91 -6.13
CA ILE A 63 0.31 2.17 -5.61
C ILE A 63 1.46 2.22 -6.62
N ALA A 64 2.58 2.80 -6.20
CA ALA A 64 3.86 2.73 -6.89
C ALA A 64 4.69 1.53 -6.39
N ILE A 65 5.34 0.86 -7.34
CA ILE A 65 6.03 -0.43 -7.17
C ILE A 65 7.43 -0.30 -7.78
N ASP A 66 8.45 -0.91 -7.18
CA ASP A 66 9.85 -0.70 -7.57
C ASP A 66 10.51 -1.86 -8.34
N ASN A 67 10.36 -3.11 -7.89
CA ASN A 67 11.11 -4.25 -8.41
C ASN A 67 10.27 -5.36 -9.08
N MET A 68 8.98 -5.11 -9.30
CA MET A 68 8.11 -5.93 -10.14
C MET A 68 7.10 -5.10 -10.92
N SER A 69 6.48 -5.71 -11.93
CA SER A 69 5.39 -5.05 -12.65
C SER A 69 4.12 -5.01 -11.81
N GLY A 70 3.26 -4.02 -12.07
CA GLY A 70 1.94 -3.97 -11.44
C GLY A 70 1.03 -5.13 -11.81
N PHE A 71 1.23 -5.72 -12.99
CA PHE A 71 0.50 -6.91 -13.40
C PHE A 71 0.86 -8.12 -12.53
N ASP A 72 2.15 -8.36 -12.30
CA ASP A 72 2.61 -9.48 -11.46
C ASP A 72 2.14 -9.30 -10.01
N LEU A 73 2.21 -8.08 -9.47
CA LEU A 73 1.65 -7.79 -8.15
C LEU A 73 0.16 -8.13 -8.10
N ALA A 74 -0.63 -7.71 -9.11
CA ALA A 74 -2.06 -7.99 -9.14
C ALA A 74 -2.36 -9.50 -9.18
N GLN A 75 -1.53 -10.30 -9.86
CA GLN A 75 -1.66 -11.75 -9.84
C GLN A 75 -1.40 -12.32 -8.43
N HIS A 76 -0.38 -11.82 -7.74
CA HIS A 76 -0.12 -12.23 -6.35
C HIS A 76 -1.22 -11.81 -5.38
N VAL A 77 -1.82 -10.63 -5.56
CA VAL A 77 -2.99 -10.19 -4.77
C VAL A 77 -4.16 -11.15 -4.99
N ASN A 78 -4.51 -11.47 -6.24
CA ASN A 78 -5.59 -12.41 -6.55
C ASN A 78 -5.34 -13.80 -5.95
N GLN A 79 -4.10 -14.29 -6.03
CA GLN A 79 -3.72 -15.56 -5.41
C GLN A 79 -3.91 -15.52 -3.89
N TYR A 80 -3.42 -14.46 -3.23
CA TYR A 80 -3.54 -14.29 -1.78
C TYR A 80 -5.02 -14.25 -1.35
N LEU A 81 -5.84 -13.49 -2.07
CA LEU A 81 -7.29 -13.41 -1.83
C LEU A 81 -7.96 -14.79 -1.90
N SER A 82 -7.69 -15.54 -2.97
CA SER A 82 -8.23 -16.89 -3.15
C SER A 82 -7.80 -17.87 -2.05
N GLU A 83 -6.53 -17.83 -1.63
CA GLU A 83 -6.00 -18.68 -0.58
C GLU A 83 -6.61 -18.38 0.81
N HIS A 84 -7.08 -17.15 1.03
CA HIS A 84 -7.66 -16.68 2.29
C HIS A 84 -9.20 -16.62 2.29
N GLY A 85 -9.85 -17.18 1.25
CA GLY A 85 -11.31 -17.30 1.20
C GLY A 85 -12.04 -16.01 0.84
N TYR A 86 -11.34 -15.04 0.24
CA TYR A 86 -11.98 -13.90 -0.41
C TYR A 86 -12.53 -14.33 -1.77
N PRO A 87 -13.68 -13.78 -2.20
CA PRO A 87 -14.31 -14.12 -3.48
C PRO A 87 -13.45 -13.77 -4.70
#